data_AF-A0A357C8D6-F1
#
_entry.id   AF-A0A357C8D6-F1
#
_cell.length_a   1.000
_cell.length_b   1.000
_cell.length_c   1.000
_cell.angle_alpha   90.00
_cell.angle_beta   90.00
_cell.angle_gamma   90.00
#
_symmetry.space_group_name_H-M   'P 1'
#
loop_
_entity.id
_entity.type
_entity.pdbx_description
1 polymer ?
#
loop_
_entity_poly.entity_id
_entity_poly.type
_entity_poly.pdbx_seq_one_letter_code
_entity_poly.pdbx_strand_id
1 'polypeptide(L)'
;MFAMKPIRLSEHAKEQLLFRGSTEEEVVETIRTSPWQPAELGRLESRKNFIFEKEWNKKYYKVKQVRPIFIEEDTEIVVVTVYAYFFEKEG
;
A
#
# COMPACT_ATOMS: atom_id res chain seq x y z
N MET A 1 -11.88 -14.85 19.25
CA MET A 1 -10.85 -14.52 18.24
C MET A 1 -11.50 -13.65 17.19
N PHE A 2 -11.18 -12.37 17.11
CA PHE A 2 -11.56 -11.57 15.94
C PHE A 2 -10.72 -12.11 14.78
N ALA A 3 -11.34 -12.86 13.87
CA ALA A 3 -10.67 -13.27 12.66
C ALA A 3 -10.25 -12.00 11.90
N MET A 4 -8.98 -11.91 11.52
CA MET A 4 -8.54 -10.79 10.69
C MET A 4 -9.30 -10.83 9.36
N LYS A 5 -10.01 -9.75 9.02
CA LYS A 5 -10.72 -9.64 7.73
C LYS A 5 -9.73 -9.92 6.58
N PRO A 6 -10.02 -10.80 5.61
CA PRO A 6 -9.19 -10.97 4.42
C PRO A 6 -8.98 -9.62 3.72
N ILE A 7 -7.79 -9.46 3.12
CA ILE A 7 -7.47 -8.30 2.29
C ILE A 7 -7.48 -8.77 0.85
N ARG A 8 -8.31 -8.14 0.02
CA ARG A 8 -8.41 -8.44 -1.40
C ARG A 8 -8.04 -7.22 -2.21
N LEU A 9 -7.13 -7.40 -3.16
CA LEU A 9 -6.82 -6.38 -4.13
C LEU A 9 -7.80 -6.47 -5.31
N SER A 10 -8.41 -5.34 -5.66
CA SER A 10 -9.14 -5.22 -6.93
C SER A 10 -8.22 -5.54 -8.12
N GLU A 11 -8.78 -5.97 -9.25
CA GLU A 11 -7.99 -6.23 -10.47
C GLU A 11 -7.17 -5.00 -10.87
N HIS A 12 -7.80 -3.81 -10.80
CA HIS A 12 -7.12 -2.53 -11.02
C HIS A 12 -5.93 -2.30 -10.08
N ALA A 13 -6.07 -2.61 -8.79
CA ALA A 13 -4.97 -2.48 -7.83
C ALA A 13 -3.84 -3.47 -8.13
N LYS A 14 -4.18 -4.73 -8.50
CA LYS A 14 -3.18 -5.75 -8.85
C LYS A 14 -2.37 -5.36 -10.08
N GLU A 15 -3.01 -4.84 -11.12
CA GLU A 15 -2.32 -4.33 -12.31
C GLU A 15 -1.38 -3.18 -11.95
N GLN A 16 -1.83 -2.25 -11.10
CA GLN A 16 -1.02 -1.10 -10.70
C GLN A 16 0.23 -1.46 -9.87
N LEU A 17 0.19 -2.55 -9.08
CA LEU A 17 1.34 -2.97 -8.29
C LEU A 17 2.58 -3.21 -9.16
N LEU A 18 2.39 -3.96 -10.26
CA LEU A 18 3.44 -4.28 -11.23
C LEU A 18 4.08 -3.00 -11.80
N PHE A 19 3.28 -2.01 -12.18
CA PHE A 19 3.78 -0.77 -12.76
C PHE A 19 4.39 0.19 -11.73
N ARG A 20 4.00 0.09 -10.46
CA ARG A 20 4.41 1.03 -9.40
C ARG A 20 5.56 0.51 -8.54
N GLY A 21 6.04 -0.70 -8.78
CA GLY A 21 7.16 -1.29 -8.06
C GLY A 21 6.81 -1.64 -6.61
N SER A 22 5.54 -1.93 -6.34
CA SER A 22 5.06 -2.40 -5.04
C SER A 22 4.58 -3.85 -5.13
N THR A 23 4.52 -4.55 -4.00
CA THR A 23 4.01 -5.94 -3.94
C THR A 23 2.74 -6.05 -3.10
N GLU A 24 2.03 -7.17 -3.25
CA GLU A 24 0.83 -7.45 -2.46
C GLU A 24 1.17 -7.60 -0.96
N GLU A 25 2.33 -8.19 -0.66
CA GLU A 25 2.83 -8.34 0.71
C GLU A 25 3.06 -6.99 1.38
N GLU A 26 3.67 -6.03 0.67
CA GLU A 26 3.90 -4.69 1.20
C GLU A 26 2.58 -3.95 1.45
N VAL A 27 1.57 -4.14 0.59
CA VAL A 27 0.23 -3.59 0.79
C VAL A 27 -0.43 -4.19 2.03
N VAL A 28 -0.43 -5.52 2.14
CA VAL A 28 -1.00 -6.24 3.27
C VAL A 28 -0.31 -5.81 4.56
N GLU A 29 1.02 -5.77 4.58
CA GLU A 29 1.79 -5.34 5.74
C GLU A 29 1.46 -3.90 6.13
N THR A 30 1.36 -3.00 5.15
CA THR A 30 0.98 -1.59 5.40
C THR A 30 -0.38 -1.48 6.07
N ILE A 31 -1.39 -2.20 5.55
CA ILE A 31 -2.75 -2.21 6.11
C ILE A 31 -2.76 -2.84 7.51
N ARG A 32 -2.00 -3.90 7.75
CA ARG A 32 -2.05 -4.62 9.04
C ARG A 32 -1.29 -3.91 10.16
N THR A 33 -0.22 -3.19 9.83
CA THR A 33 0.75 -2.73 10.85
C THR A 33 0.81 -1.22 11.04
N SER A 34 0.17 -0.44 10.15
CA SER A 34 0.24 1.02 10.23
C SER A 34 -1.16 1.62 10.50
N PRO A 35 -1.22 2.82 11.12
CA PRO A 35 -2.48 3.46 11.43
C PRO A 35 -3.33 3.73 10.19
N TRP A 36 -4.64 3.51 10.31
CA TRP A 36 -5.59 3.86 9.26
C TRP A 36 -6.04 5.30 9.42
N GLN A 37 -6.16 6.00 8.29
CA GLN A 37 -6.62 7.38 8.24
C GLN A 37 -7.74 7.52 7.21
N PRO A 38 -8.69 8.44 7.41
CA PRO A 38 -9.67 8.78 6.38
C PRO A 38 -9.00 9.28 5.11
N ALA A 39 -9.52 8.83 3.97
CA ALA A 39 -9.19 9.30 2.64
C ALA A 39 -10.46 9.87 1.95
N GLU A 40 -10.31 10.35 0.72
CA GLU A 40 -11.44 10.90 -0.05
C GLU A 40 -12.53 9.84 -0.30
N LEU A 41 -13.78 10.32 -0.44
CA LEU A 41 -14.95 9.50 -0.79
C LEU A 41 -15.27 8.37 0.22
N GLY A 42 -15.01 8.62 1.52
CA GLY A 42 -15.30 7.65 2.58
C GLY A 42 -14.37 6.43 2.61
N ARG A 43 -13.24 6.51 1.90
CA ARG A 43 -12.22 5.47 1.89
C ARG A 43 -11.28 5.63 3.06
N LEU A 44 -10.46 4.62 3.28
CA LEU A 44 -9.37 4.60 4.24
C LEU A 44 -8.04 4.53 3.51
N GLU A 45 -7.01 5.04 4.15
CA GLU A 45 -5.64 4.88 3.73
C GLU A 45 -4.75 4.45 4.88
N SER A 46 -3.62 3.86 4.51
CA SER A 46 -2.50 3.60 5.39
C SER A 46 -1.23 3.97 4.65
N ARG A 47 -0.13 4.20 5.36
CA ARG A 47 1.18 4.44 4.74
C ARG A 47 2.28 3.81 5.55
N LYS A 48 3.24 3.18 4.85
CA LYS A 48 4.43 2.60 5.45
C LYS A 48 5.64 2.79 4.57
N ASN A 49 6.76 3.14 5.18
CA ASN A 49 8.06 3.22 4.54
C ASN A 49 8.75 1.85 4.60
N PHE A 50 9.34 1.44 3.48
CA PHE A 50 10.13 0.23 3.32
C PHE A 50 11.53 0.60 2.86
N ILE A 51 12.52 -0.12 3.37
CA ILE A 51 13.88 -0.08 2.83
C ILE A 51 13.81 -0.63 1.40
N PHE A 52 14.24 0.18 0.43
CA PHE A 52 14.20 -0.18 -0.98
C PHE A 52 15.59 -0.39 -1.56
N GLU A 53 16.51 0.55 -1.31
CA GLU A 53 17.94 0.50 -1.69
C GLU A 53 18.22 0.01 -3.12
N LYS A 54 17.37 0.41 -4.07
CA LYS A 54 17.40 -0.05 -5.46
C LYS A 54 17.21 1.11 -6.43
N GLU A 55 17.58 0.86 -7.68
CA GLU A 55 17.26 1.77 -8.78
C GLU A 55 15.81 1.59 -9.22
N TRP A 56 15.11 2.71 -9.41
CA TRP A 56 13.79 2.78 -10.03
C TRP A 56 13.82 3.88 -11.08
N ASN A 57 13.44 3.58 -12.32
CA ASN A 57 13.46 4.53 -13.44
C ASN A 57 14.79 5.32 -13.57
N LYS A 58 15.93 4.61 -13.56
CA LYS A 58 17.28 5.20 -13.70
C LYS A 58 17.75 6.09 -12.54
N LYS A 59 17.07 6.00 -11.39
CA LYS A 59 17.42 6.75 -10.19
C LYS A 59 17.43 5.84 -8.96
N TYR A 60 18.46 5.98 -8.13
CA TYR A 60 18.59 5.22 -6.90
C TYR A 60 17.72 5.82 -5.78
N TYR A 61 16.98 4.97 -5.08
CA TYR A 61 16.16 5.37 -3.94
C TYR A 61 16.43 4.46 -2.74
N LYS A 62 16.53 5.07 -1.56
CA LYS A 62 16.74 4.34 -0.30
C LYS A 62 15.43 3.82 0.26
N VAL A 63 14.36 4.58 0.07
CA VAL A 63 13.07 4.34 0.72
C VAL A 63 11.97 4.27 -0.33
N LYS A 64 11.06 3.33 -0.14
CA LYS A 64 9.78 3.27 -0.85
C LYS A 64 8.66 3.38 0.16
N GLN A 65 7.76 4.35 0.00
CA GLN A 65 6.53 4.43 0.78
C GLN A 65 5.39 3.81 -0.02
N VAL A 66 4.71 2.84 0.59
CA VAL A 66 3.51 2.24 0.04
C VAL A 66 2.30 2.86 0.74
N ARG A 67 1.34 3.34 -0.05
CA ARG A 67 0.10 3.98 0.42
C ARG A 67 -1.10 3.34 -0.27
N PRO A 68 -1.65 2.25 0.28
CA PRO A 68 -2.89 1.68 -0.20
C PRO A 68 -4.08 2.55 0.20
N ILE A 69 -5.03 2.67 -0.73
CA ILE A 69 -6.36 3.22 -0.49
C ILE A 69 -7.36 2.06 -0.56
N PHE A 70 -8.16 1.90 0.49
CA PHE A 70 -9.03 0.75 0.66
C PHE A 70 -10.36 1.12 1.32
N ILE A 71 -11.29 0.18 1.26
CA ILE A 71 -12.57 0.25 1.98
C ILE A 71 -12.59 -0.92 2.96
N GLU A 72 -12.95 -0.65 4.21
CA GLU A 72 -13.28 -1.70 5.16
C GLU A 72 -14.76 -2.07 5.00
N GLU A 73 -15.04 -3.26 4.48
CA GLU A 73 -16.38 -3.85 4.42
C GLU A 73 -16.60 -4.78 5.62
N ASP A 74 -17.81 -5.31 5.79
CA ASP A 74 -18.17 -6.16 6.93
C ASP A 74 -17.33 -7.45 6.99
N THR A 75 -16.99 -8.02 5.83
CA THR A 75 -16.32 -9.32 5.71
C THR A 75 -14.89 -9.22 5.19
N GLU A 76 -14.53 -8.16 4.48
CA GLU A 76 -13.22 -8.03 3.83
C GLU A 76 -12.71 -6.57 3.82
N ILE A 77 -11.43 -6.42 3.51
CA ILE A 77 -10.82 -5.13 3.18
C ILE A 77 -10.54 -5.13 1.69
N VAL A 78 -11.16 -4.21 0.95
CA VAL A 78 -11.02 -4.12 -0.50
C VAL A 78 -10.06 -3.00 -0.87
N VAL A 79 -8.91 -3.34 -1.44
CA VAL A 79 -7.92 -2.36 -1.91
C VAL A 79 -8.31 -1.86 -3.29
N VAL A 80 -8.55 -0.55 -3.39
CA VAL A 80 -9.03 0.13 -4.59
C VAL A 80 -7.87 0.61 -5.45
N THR A 81 -6.85 1.21 -4.84
CA THR A 81 -5.64 1.67 -5.54
C THR A 81 -4.46 1.67 -4.57
N VAL A 82 -3.25 1.61 -5.11
CA VAL A 82 -2.01 1.60 -4.33
C VAL A 82 -1.05 2.62 -4.91
N TYR A 83 -0.65 3.62 -4.13
CA TYR A 83 0.41 4.54 -4.51
C TYR A 83 1.76 4.04 -3.97
N ALA A 84 2.81 4.26 -4.75
CA ALA A 84 4.20 4.04 -4.35
C ALA A 84 4.96 5.35 -4.55
N TYR A 85 5.65 5.79 -3.50
CA TYR A 85 6.52 6.97 -3.55
C TYR A 85 7.94 6.55 -3.23
N PHE A 86 8.92 7.14 -3.93
CA PHE A 86 10.32 6.77 -3.79
C PHE A 86 11.13 7.98 -3.30
N PHE A 87 11.97 7.78 -2.29
CA PHE A 87 12.74 8.84 -1.65
C PHE A 87 14.23 8.47 -1.55
N GLU A 88 15.10 9.47 -1.75
CA GLU A 88 16.56 9.31 -1.64
C GLU A 88 17.04 9.21 -0.19
N LYS A 89 16.21 9.64 0.77
CA LYS A 89 16.52 9.72 2.20
C LYS A 89 15.25 9.38 2.98
N GLU A 90 15.39 8.84 4.18
CA GLU A 90 14.27 8.82 5.15
C GLU A 90 13.97 10.26 5.56
N GLY A 91 12.69 10.64 5.48
CA GLY A 91 12.18 11.96 5.86
C GLY A 91 11.58 11.95 7.26
#